data_AF-A0A401JFC6-F1
#
_entry.id   AF-A0A401JFC6-F1
#
_cell.length_a   1.000
_cell.length_b   1.000
_cell.length_c   1.000
_cell.angle_alpha   90.00
_cell.angle_beta   90.00
_cell.angle_gamma   90.00
#
_symmetry.space_group_name_H-M   'P 1'
#
loop_
_entity.id
_entity.type
_entity.pdbx_description
1 polymer ?
#
loop_
_entity_poly.entity_id
_entity_poly.type
_entity_poly.pdbx_seq_one_letter_code
_entity_poly.pdbx_strand_id
1 'polypeptide(L)'
;MPKINGIELARRVWETKPGARFLFWSQYDDEMYVRALAKIVPAETVYGYILKNNSLELLEKAVNAVFEECQCWIDPHVRPVQARAHKHATSISDIEFEVLIDLALGLTDNAIAERHYLSRRGVQNRLQSLYMKLGANAEAYTLCDSELINVRMRAVALALQRGLINQFELQKEEEKLAAWIKFQNSHA
;
A
#
# COMPACT_ATOMS: atom_id res chain seq x y z
N MET A 1 -4.37 3.24 17.65
CA MET A 1 -4.96 4.56 17.92
C MET A 1 -6.30 4.63 17.19
N PRO A 2 -7.44 4.84 17.87
CA PRO A 2 -8.76 4.61 17.28
C PRO A 2 -9.31 5.72 16.37
N LYS A 3 -8.64 6.87 16.24
CA LYS A 3 -9.16 8.01 15.43
C LYS A 3 -8.23 8.52 14.33
N ILE A 4 -6.91 8.30 14.44
CA ILE A 4 -5.90 8.83 13.51
C ILE A 4 -4.84 7.74 13.28
N ASN A 5 -4.50 7.48 12.03
CA ASN A 5 -3.41 6.57 11.63
C ASN A 5 -2.04 7.18 12.03
N GLY A 6 -1.09 6.37 12.47
CA GLY A 6 0.24 6.84 12.89
C GLY A 6 0.99 7.61 11.79
N ILE A 7 0.80 7.22 10.52
CA ILE A 7 1.33 7.94 9.35
C ILE A 7 0.73 9.34 9.24
N GLU A 8 -0.58 9.46 9.39
CA GLU A 8 -1.29 10.74 9.31
C GLU A 8 -0.92 11.68 10.46
N LEU A 9 -0.69 11.13 11.65
CA LEU A 9 -0.15 11.89 12.78
C LEU A 9 1.26 12.43 12.46
N ALA A 10 2.15 11.58 11.96
CA ALA A 10 3.51 11.98 11.61
C ALA A 10 3.52 13.08 10.54
N ARG A 11 2.70 12.92 9.50
CA ARG A 11 2.51 13.92 8.44
C ARG A 11 2.16 15.30 9.01
N ARG A 12 1.13 15.39 9.86
CA ARG A 12 0.68 16.65 10.48
C ARG A 12 1.74 17.26 11.39
N VAL A 13 2.51 16.43 12.09
CA VAL A 13 3.60 16.94 12.94
C VAL A 13 4.74 17.47 12.08
N TRP A 14 5.12 16.78 11.00
CA TRP A 14 6.16 17.27 10.09
C TRP A 14 5.80 18.58 9.38
N GLU A 15 4.51 18.82 9.10
CA GLU A 15 4.03 20.10 8.57
C GLU A 15 4.33 21.29 9.51
N THR A 16 4.37 21.06 10.82
CA THR A 16 4.62 22.11 11.82
C THR A 16 6.02 22.06 12.43
N LYS A 17 6.64 20.88 12.44
CA LYS A 17 7.97 20.60 13.01
C LYS A 17 8.71 19.59 12.12
N PRO A 18 9.37 20.04 11.03
CA PRO A 18 10.07 19.14 10.10
C PRO A 18 11.15 18.28 10.76
N GLY A 19 11.83 18.78 11.80
CA GLY A 19 12.86 18.03 12.53
C GLY A 19 12.32 17.03 13.58
N ALA A 20 11.00 16.84 13.66
CA ALA A 20 10.42 15.88 14.59
C ALA A 20 10.82 14.45 14.22
N ARG A 21 11.30 13.69 15.20
CA ARG A 21 11.73 12.29 15.02
C ARG A 21 10.61 11.36 15.44
N PHE A 22 10.40 10.30 14.66
CA PHE A 22 9.33 9.32 14.88
C PHE A 22 9.89 7.90 14.89
N LEU A 23 9.37 7.08 15.80
CA LEU A 23 9.53 5.64 15.77
C LEU A 23 8.16 5.00 15.56
N PHE A 24 7.96 4.39 14.39
CA PHE A 24 6.75 3.66 14.04
C PHE A 24 6.84 2.24 14.59
N TRP A 25 6.07 1.96 15.65
CA TRP A 25 5.94 0.64 16.24
C TRP A 25 4.68 -0.06 15.71
N SER A 26 4.85 -0.84 14.65
CA SER A 26 3.74 -1.41 13.88
C SER A 26 3.67 -2.92 14.03
N GLN A 27 2.48 -3.51 14.02
CA GLN A 27 2.35 -4.98 13.86
C GLN A 27 2.40 -5.43 12.40
N TYR A 28 2.41 -4.48 11.49
CA TYR A 28 2.31 -4.69 10.05
C TYR A 28 3.68 -4.46 9.41
N ASP A 29 4.13 -5.39 8.58
CA ASP A 29 5.25 -5.22 7.63
C ASP A 29 4.77 -4.82 6.23
N ASP A 30 3.47 -4.55 6.12
CA ASP A 30 2.70 -4.17 4.95
C ASP A 30 3.35 -3.10 4.06
N GLU A 31 3.42 -3.40 2.76
CA GLU A 31 3.97 -2.51 1.72
C GLU A 31 3.22 -1.19 1.60
N MET A 32 1.92 -1.17 1.91
CA MET A 32 1.13 0.05 1.93
C MET A 32 1.69 1.08 2.93
N TYR A 33 2.11 0.66 4.12
CA TYR A 33 2.66 1.56 5.13
C TYR A 33 4.01 2.13 4.69
N VAL A 34 4.89 1.29 4.14
CA VAL A 34 6.19 1.73 3.62
C VAL A 34 6.02 2.74 2.49
N ARG A 35 5.11 2.48 1.54
CA ARG A 35 4.79 3.43 0.47
C ARG A 35 4.22 4.74 0.99
N ALA A 36 3.29 4.69 1.94
CA ALA A 36 2.68 5.88 2.50
C ALA A 36 3.71 6.72 3.28
N LEU A 37 4.59 6.08 4.06
CA LEU A 37 5.70 6.74 4.74
C LEU A 37 6.66 7.42 3.76
N ALA A 38 7.09 6.71 2.72
CA ALA A 38 8.02 7.25 1.73
C ALA A 38 7.53 8.53 1.04
N LYS A 39 6.20 8.74 0.96
CA LYS A 39 5.61 9.97 0.39
C LYS A 39 5.63 11.17 1.33
N ILE A 40 5.57 10.94 2.65
CA ILE A 40 5.38 12.00 3.63
C ILE A 40 6.66 12.34 4.41
N VAL A 41 7.63 11.44 4.43
CA VAL A 41 8.89 11.63 5.15
C VAL A 41 9.71 12.73 4.46
N PRO A 42 10.06 13.83 5.14
CA PRO A 42 10.98 14.82 4.59
C PRO A 42 12.38 14.21 4.44
N ALA A 43 13.09 14.58 3.37
CA ALA A 43 14.37 13.95 2.98
C ALA A 43 15.45 13.95 4.08
N GLU A 44 15.43 14.93 4.98
CA GLU A 44 16.42 15.11 6.04
C GLU A 44 15.96 14.61 7.41
N THR A 45 14.81 13.91 7.48
CA THR A 45 14.23 13.51 8.76
C THR A 45 14.65 12.12 9.18
N VAL A 46 15.12 12.01 10.43
CA VAL A 46 15.42 10.74 11.06
C VAL A 46 14.13 10.09 11.55
N TYR A 47 13.89 8.84 11.14
CA TYR A 47 12.77 8.04 11.61
C TYR A 47 13.17 6.58 11.75
N GLY A 48 12.42 5.86 12.59
CA GLY A 48 12.53 4.42 12.73
C GLY A 48 11.22 3.71 12.42
N TYR A 49 11.32 2.48 11.94
CA TYR A 49 10.22 1.54 11.76
C TYR A 49 10.61 0.20 12.37
N ILE A 50 9.83 -0.27 13.33
CA ILE A 50 10.07 -1.54 14.02
C ILE A 50 8.78 -2.33 14.19
N LEU A 51 8.87 -3.64 13.94
CA LEU A 51 7.74 -4.54 14.10
C LEU A 51 7.48 -4.91 15.57
N LYS A 52 6.20 -5.04 15.95
CA LYS A 52 5.76 -5.39 17.32
C LYS A 52 6.13 -6.79 17.77
N ASN A 53 6.47 -7.68 16.84
CA ASN A 53 6.90 -9.05 17.11
C ASN A 53 8.39 -9.14 17.49
N ASN A 54 9.16 -8.05 17.39
CA ASN A 54 10.55 -8.05 17.81
C ASN A 54 10.71 -8.10 19.34
N SER A 55 11.90 -8.51 19.77
CA SER A 55 12.28 -8.47 21.18
C SER A 55 12.36 -7.04 21.72
N LEU A 56 12.17 -6.91 23.03
CA LEU A 56 12.31 -5.63 23.73
C LEU A 56 13.72 -5.03 23.53
N GLU A 57 14.76 -5.87 23.55
CA GLU A 57 16.14 -5.44 23.30
C GLU A 57 16.32 -4.77 21.93
N LEU A 58 15.62 -5.26 20.91
CA LEU A 58 15.70 -4.66 19.57
C LEU A 58 14.92 -3.35 19.51
N LEU A 59 13.82 -3.24 20.26
CA LEU A 59 13.07 -2.00 20.40
C LEU A 59 13.91 -0.92 21.09
N GLU A 60 14.61 -1.26 22.17
CA GLU A 60 15.52 -0.34 22.86
C GLU A 60 16.63 0.15 21.92
N LYS A 61 17.25 -0.75 21.15
CA LYS A 61 18.24 -0.38 20.13
C LYS A 61 17.66 0.58 19.08
N ALA A 62 16.44 0.33 18.61
CA ALA A 62 15.78 1.20 17.63
C ALA A 62 15.45 2.58 18.22
N VAL A 63 15.02 2.64 19.48
CA VAL A 63 14.77 3.90 20.20
C VAL A 63 16.06 4.71 20.32
N ASN A 64 17.15 4.09 20.79
CA ASN A 64 18.44 4.78 20.96
C ASN A 64 18.99 5.26 19.62
N ALA A 65 18.94 4.44 18.57
CA ALA A 65 19.36 4.82 17.23
C ALA A 65 18.63 6.09 16.73
N VAL A 66 17.31 6.15 16.86
CA VAL A 66 16.50 7.26 16.34
C VAL A 66 16.62 8.53 17.19
N PHE A 67 16.52 8.38 18.51
CA PHE A 67 16.35 9.52 19.41
C PHE A 67 17.66 10.00 20.05
N GLU A 68 18.67 9.14 20.18
CA GLU A 68 19.97 9.51 20.76
C GLU A 68 21.03 9.68 19.66
N GLU A 69 21.15 8.71 18.76
CA GLU A 69 22.23 8.69 17.73
C GLU A 69 21.87 9.45 16.45
N CYS A 70 20.63 9.90 16.31
CA CYS A 70 20.10 10.54 15.09
C CYS A 70 20.28 9.68 13.82
N GLN A 71 20.09 8.36 13.94
CA GLN A 71 20.18 7.40 12.84
C GLN A 71 18.80 6.79 12.52
N CYS A 72 18.54 6.57 11.24
CA CYS A 72 17.32 5.87 10.82
C CYS A 72 17.41 4.38 11.19
N TRP A 73 16.31 3.84 11.70
CA TRP A 73 16.19 2.41 11.99
C TRP A 73 15.12 1.76 11.13
N ILE A 74 15.48 0.89 10.20
CA ILE A 74 14.50 0.10 9.44
C ILE A 74 14.66 -1.36 9.78
N ASP A 75 13.59 -1.95 10.31
CA ASP A 75 13.47 -3.37 10.58
C ASP A 75 13.96 -4.21 9.39
N PRO A 76 14.84 -5.20 9.61
CA PRO A 76 15.32 -6.08 8.55
C PRO A 76 14.20 -6.72 7.72
N HIS A 77 13.05 -7.05 8.32
CA HIS A 77 11.91 -7.65 7.62
C HIS A 77 11.21 -6.69 6.67
N VAL A 78 11.37 -5.38 6.88
CA VAL A 78 10.75 -4.32 6.06
C VAL A 78 11.67 -3.91 4.89
N ARG A 79 12.97 -4.22 4.95
CA ARG A 79 13.92 -3.88 3.87
C ARG A 79 13.57 -4.45 2.49
N PRO A 80 13.12 -5.71 2.35
CA PRO A 80 12.70 -6.24 1.05
C PRO A 80 11.50 -5.48 0.47
N VAL A 81 10.58 -5.07 1.33
CA VAL A 81 9.39 -4.28 0.99
C VAL A 81 9.81 -2.88 0.51
N GLN A 82 10.72 -2.24 1.26
CA GLN A 82 11.30 -0.95 0.88
C GLN A 82 12.03 -1.03 -0.48
N ALA A 83 12.84 -2.07 -0.70
CA ALA A 83 13.55 -2.26 -1.96
C ALA A 83 12.61 -2.44 -3.17
N ARG A 84 11.47 -3.12 -3.00
CA ARG A 84 10.44 -3.24 -4.05
C ARG A 84 9.71 -1.92 -4.30
N ALA A 85 9.38 -1.20 -3.24
CA ALA A 85 8.71 0.09 -3.33
C ALA A 85 9.55 1.15 -4.08
N HIS A 86 10.89 1.06 -4.00
CA HIS A 86 11.80 1.98 -4.69
C HIS A 86 12.18 1.55 -6.12
N LYS A 87 11.89 0.30 -6.52
CA LYS A 87 12.17 -0.19 -7.86
C LYS A 87 10.99 0.08 -8.80
N HIS A 88 11.18 0.94 -9.81
CA HIS A 88 10.15 1.27 -10.80
C HIS A 88 9.43 0.07 -11.43
N ALA A 89 10.16 -1.04 -11.64
CA ALA A 89 9.63 -2.26 -12.24
C ALA A 89 8.64 -3.03 -11.34
N THR A 90 8.69 -2.81 -10.02
CA THR A 90 7.85 -3.49 -9.02
C THR A 90 6.99 -2.52 -8.21
N SER A 91 7.30 -1.22 -8.26
CA SER A 91 6.56 -0.18 -7.56
C SER A 91 5.22 0.05 -8.23
N ILE A 92 4.16 -0.17 -7.47
CA ILE A 92 2.80 0.16 -7.90
C ILE A 92 2.64 1.68 -7.87
N SER A 93 2.08 2.27 -8.92
CA SER A 93 1.76 3.69 -8.97
C SER A 93 0.46 4.00 -8.20
N ASP A 94 0.12 5.28 -8.04
CA ASP A 94 -1.12 5.66 -7.34
C ASP A 94 -2.36 5.26 -8.14
N ILE A 95 -2.28 5.46 -9.45
CA ILE A 95 -3.32 5.05 -10.40
C ILE A 95 -3.50 3.52 -10.41
N GLU A 96 -2.41 2.76 -10.39
CA GLU A 96 -2.48 1.29 -10.35
C GLU A 96 -3.03 0.81 -9.00
N PHE A 97 -2.72 1.53 -7.93
CA PHE A 97 -3.24 1.25 -6.60
C PHE A 97 -4.76 1.49 -6.52
N GLU A 98 -5.25 2.59 -7.09
CA GLU A 98 -6.71 2.85 -7.18
C GLU A 98 -7.44 1.70 -7.87
N VAL A 99 -6.92 1.27 -9.02
CA VAL A 99 -7.49 0.13 -9.75
C VAL A 99 -7.41 -1.17 -8.93
N LEU A 100 -6.31 -1.41 -8.22
CA LEU A 100 -6.18 -2.57 -7.32
C LEU A 100 -7.24 -2.56 -6.21
N ILE A 101 -7.56 -1.40 -5.64
CA ILE A 101 -8.63 -1.28 -4.66
C ILE A 101 -9.99 -1.58 -5.28
N ASP A 102 -10.28 -1.07 -6.48
CA ASP A 102 -11.53 -1.40 -7.17
C ASP A 102 -11.64 -2.91 -7.48
N LEU A 103 -10.51 -3.57 -7.81
CA LEU A 103 -10.48 -5.02 -7.95
C LEU A 103 -10.89 -5.71 -6.65
N ALA A 104 -10.34 -5.27 -5.52
CA ALA A 104 -10.61 -5.83 -4.19
C ALA A 104 -12.06 -5.58 -3.73
N LEU A 105 -12.65 -4.45 -4.12
CA LEU A 105 -14.07 -4.11 -3.92
C LEU A 105 -15.01 -4.84 -4.89
N GLY A 106 -14.47 -5.57 -5.88
CA GLY A 106 -15.26 -6.40 -6.80
C GLY A 106 -15.82 -5.69 -8.04
N LEU A 107 -15.33 -4.50 -8.40
CA LEU A 107 -15.86 -3.73 -9.54
C LEU A 107 -15.47 -4.36 -10.89
N THR A 108 -16.41 -4.48 -11.82
CA THR A 108 -16.09 -4.89 -13.20
C THR A 108 -15.25 -3.84 -13.94
N ASP A 109 -14.57 -4.24 -15.03
CA ASP A 109 -13.77 -3.30 -15.85
C ASP A 109 -14.59 -2.12 -16.37
N ASN A 110 -15.88 -2.32 -16.64
CA ASN A 110 -16.79 -1.27 -17.05
C ASN A 110 -17.06 -0.27 -15.91
N ALA A 111 -17.32 -0.78 -14.71
CA ALA A 111 -17.52 0.06 -13.54
C ALA A 111 -16.25 0.84 -13.17
N ILE A 112 -15.07 0.21 -13.29
CA ILE A 112 -13.78 0.88 -13.10
C ILE A 112 -13.59 1.98 -14.15
N ALA A 113 -13.92 1.69 -15.41
CA ALA A 113 -13.81 2.67 -16.50
C ALA A 113 -14.69 3.89 -16.22
N GLU A 114 -15.92 3.67 -15.79
CA GLU A 114 -16.86 4.74 -15.45
C GLU A 114 -16.43 5.53 -14.22
N ARG A 115 -16.08 4.84 -13.12
CA ARG A 115 -15.67 5.46 -11.86
C ARG A 115 -14.45 6.38 -12.01
N HIS A 116 -13.54 6.03 -12.91
CA HIS A 116 -12.28 6.77 -13.14
C HIS A 116 -12.25 7.59 -14.43
N TYR A 117 -13.38 7.71 -15.14
CA TYR A 117 -13.48 8.43 -16.42
C TYR A 117 -12.47 7.95 -17.48
N LEU A 118 -12.31 6.64 -17.59
CA LEU A 118 -11.40 5.97 -18.52
C LEU A 118 -12.15 5.27 -19.65
N SER A 119 -11.46 4.99 -20.75
CA SER A 119 -11.94 4.00 -21.71
C SER A 119 -11.72 2.58 -21.17
N ARG A 120 -12.52 1.62 -21.64
CA ARG A 120 -12.31 0.18 -21.33
C ARG A 120 -10.87 -0.27 -21.63
N ARG A 121 -10.32 0.17 -22.76
CA ARG A 121 -8.92 -0.10 -23.15
C ARG A 121 -7.93 0.52 -22.16
N GLY A 122 -8.22 1.72 -21.64
CA GLY A 122 -7.44 2.37 -20.60
C GLY A 122 -7.38 1.54 -19.30
N VAL A 123 -8.52 0.99 -18.87
CA VAL A 123 -8.58 0.08 -17.71
C VAL A 123 -7.76 -1.18 -17.95
N GLN A 124 -7.94 -1.84 -19.11
CA GLN A 124 -7.19 -3.05 -19.44
C GLN A 124 -5.67 -2.83 -19.43
N ASN A 125 -5.20 -1.69 -19.97
CA ASN A 125 -3.78 -1.35 -19.95
C ASN A 125 -3.25 -1.16 -18.52
N ARG A 126 -4.03 -0.50 -17.64
CA ARG A 126 -3.66 -0.31 -16.22
C ARG A 126 -3.63 -1.65 -15.49
N LEU A 127 -4.63 -2.52 -15.71
CA LEU A 127 -4.67 -3.86 -15.15
C LEU A 127 -3.49 -4.72 -15.59
N GLN A 128 -3.14 -4.69 -16.88
CA GLN A 128 -1.98 -5.43 -17.38
C GLN A 128 -0.68 -4.96 -16.72
N SER A 129 -0.49 -3.65 -16.56
CA SER A 129 0.68 -3.10 -15.85
C SER A 129 0.71 -3.53 -14.39
N LEU A 130 -0.44 -3.44 -13.70
CA LEU A 130 -0.60 -3.89 -12.32
C LEU A 130 -0.26 -5.38 -12.16
N TYR A 131 -0.77 -6.24 -13.04
CA TYR A 131 -0.51 -7.69 -12.98
C TYR A 131 0.97 -8.02 -13.20
N MET A 132 1.64 -7.30 -14.10
CA MET A 132 3.08 -7.46 -14.32
C MET A 132 3.88 -7.05 -13.08
N LYS A 133 3.57 -5.91 -12.46
CA LYS A 133 4.27 -5.41 -11.26
C LYS A 133 4.01 -6.26 -10.01
N LEU A 134 2.82 -6.83 -9.90
CA LEU A 134 2.47 -7.80 -8.88
C LEU A 134 3.09 -9.18 -9.13
N GLY A 135 3.54 -9.48 -10.35
CA GLY A 135 4.01 -10.81 -10.73
C GLY A 135 2.88 -11.82 -10.95
N ALA A 136 1.62 -11.37 -10.99
CA ALA A 136 0.45 -12.24 -11.14
C ALA A 136 0.47 -13.01 -12.47
N ASN A 137 0.98 -12.40 -13.54
CA ASN A 137 1.15 -13.06 -14.83
C ASN A 137 2.28 -14.09 -14.81
N ALA A 138 3.44 -13.75 -14.24
CA ALA A 138 4.61 -14.63 -14.25
C ALA A 138 4.35 -15.93 -13.47
N GLU A 139 3.68 -15.85 -12.32
CA GLU A 139 3.32 -17.04 -11.54
C GLU A 139 2.26 -17.89 -12.22
N ALA A 140 1.28 -17.25 -12.89
CA ALA A 140 0.26 -17.95 -13.68
C ALA A 140 0.85 -18.73 -14.87
N TYR A 141 1.96 -18.25 -15.46
CA TYR A 141 2.68 -18.99 -16.50
C TYR A 141 3.61 -20.08 -15.94
N THR A 142 4.08 -19.93 -14.69
CA THR A 142 4.99 -20.90 -14.07
C THR A 142 4.24 -22.12 -13.54
N LEU A 143 2.98 -21.93 -13.12
CA LEU A 143 2.07 -23.01 -12.78
C LEU A 143 1.51 -23.55 -14.10
N CYS A 144 1.73 -24.83 -14.36
CA CYS A 144 1.67 -25.52 -15.67
C CYS A 144 0.34 -25.46 -16.45
N ASP A 145 -0.65 -24.65 -16.03
CA ASP A 145 -1.92 -24.49 -16.72
C ASP A 145 -2.49 -23.07 -16.48
N SER A 146 -2.37 -22.21 -17.49
CA SER A 146 -2.87 -20.83 -17.41
C SER A 146 -4.39 -20.74 -17.24
N GLU A 147 -5.11 -21.84 -17.49
CA GLU A 147 -6.57 -21.94 -17.37
C GLU A 147 -7.03 -22.18 -15.92
N LEU A 148 -6.15 -22.66 -15.03
CA LEU A 148 -6.53 -22.99 -13.65
C LEU A 148 -6.57 -21.76 -12.73
N ILE A 149 -5.85 -20.69 -13.08
CA ILE A 149 -5.65 -19.54 -12.20
C ILE A 149 -6.23 -18.28 -12.83
N ASN A 150 -7.26 -17.74 -12.18
CA ASN A 150 -7.76 -16.41 -12.52
C ASN A 150 -6.74 -15.33 -12.10
N VAL A 151 -6.08 -14.72 -13.09
CA VAL A 151 -5.04 -13.70 -12.89
C VAL A 151 -5.52 -12.52 -12.03
N ARG A 152 -6.77 -12.10 -12.19
CA ARG A 152 -7.36 -10.98 -11.43
C ARG A 152 -7.43 -11.32 -9.94
N MET A 153 -7.92 -12.52 -9.62
CA MET A 153 -7.98 -12.98 -8.24
C MET A 153 -6.58 -13.25 -7.68
N ARG A 154 -5.66 -13.75 -8.51
CA ARG A 154 -4.25 -13.92 -8.13
C ARG A 154 -3.59 -12.59 -7.78
N ALA A 155 -3.87 -11.53 -8.53
CA ALA A 155 -3.36 -10.19 -8.25
C ALA A 155 -3.85 -9.67 -6.89
N VAL A 156 -5.13 -9.85 -6.56
CA VAL A 156 -5.68 -9.48 -5.24
C VAL A 156 -5.03 -10.31 -4.12
N ALA A 157 -4.86 -11.62 -4.32
CA ALA A 157 -4.21 -12.48 -3.34
C ALA A 157 -2.75 -12.07 -3.09
N LEU A 158 -1.99 -11.77 -4.15
CA LEU A 158 -0.61 -11.27 -4.04
C LEU A 158 -0.56 -9.89 -3.37
N ALA A 159 -1.54 -9.03 -3.63
CA ALA A 159 -1.64 -7.74 -2.97
C ALA A 159 -1.91 -7.87 -1.46
N LEU A 160 -2.77 -8.80 -1.06
CA LEU A 160 -3.00 -9.12 0.36
C LEU A 160 -1.73 -9.68 1.01
N GLN A 161 -1.03 -10.62 0.36
CA GLN A 161 0.23 -11.19 0.86
C GLN A 161 1.34 -10.13 1.02
N ARG A 162 1.35 -9.11 0.15
CA ARG A 162 2.29 -7.97 0.24
C ARG A 162 1.82 -6.89 1.23
N GLY A 163 0.63 -7.02 1.83
CA GLY A 163 0.05 -5.97 2.67
C GLY A 163 -0.20 -4.66 1.92
N LEU A 164 -0.50 -4.74 0.62
CA LEU A 164 -0.90 -3.57 -0.17
C LEU A 164 -2.35 -3.16 0.14
N ILE A 165 -3.20 -4.13 0.47
CA ILE A 165 -4.59 -3.90 0.86
C ILE A 165 -4.68 -4.09 2.37
N ASN A 166 -5.08 -3.05 3.11
CA ASN A 166 -5.38 -3.15 4.53
C ASN A 166 -6.89 -3.06 4.78
N GLN A 167 -7.35 -3.60 5.90
CA GLN A 167 -8.77 -3.61 6.25
C GLN A 167 -9.36 -2.21 6.43
N PHE A 168 -8.58 -1.30 7.02
CA PHE A 168 -9.04 0.05 7.37
C PHE A 168 -9.30 0.93 6.13
N GLU A 169 -8.36 1.00 5.19
CA GLU A 169 -8.58 1.74 3.95
C GLU A 169 -9.64 1.04 3.08
N LEU A 170 -9.67 -0.29 3.05
CA LEU A 170 -10.70 -1.01 2.29
C LEU A 170 -12.12 -0.66 2.78
N GLN A 171 -12.35 -0.60 4.10
CA GLN A 171 -13.64 -0.19 4.67
C GLN A 171 -14.02 1.25 4.26
N LYS A 172 -13.05 2.18 4.27
CA LYS A 172 -13.27 3.57 3.83
C LYS A 172 -13.58 3.66 2.34
N GLU A 173 -12.94 2.85 1.52
CA GLU A 173 -13.18 2.80 0.07
C GLU A 173 -14.51 2.13 -0.26
N GLU A 174 -14.99 1.19 0.57
CA GLU A 174 -16.34 0.62 0.53
C GLU A 174 -17.42 1.69 0.77
N GLU A 175 -17.23 2.58 1.75
CA GLU A 175 -18.15 3.69 2.00
C GLU A 175 -18.24 4.65 0.81
N LYS A 176 -17.09 4.97 0.19
CA LYS A 176 -17.04 5.78 -1.03
C LYS A 176 -17.72 5.09 -2.21
N LEU A 177 -17.53 3.78 -2.34
CA LEU A 177 -18.19 2.98 -3.37
C LEU A 177 -19.71 3.02 -3.20
N ALA A 178 -20.21 2.83 -1.97
CA ALA A 178 -21.63 2.89 -1.68
C ALA A 178 -22.24 4.27 -2.03
N ALA A 179 -21.52 5.36 -1.76
CA ALA A 179 -21.92 6.70 -2.17
C ALA A 179 -21.95 6.87 -3.69
N TRP A 180 -20.95 6.35 -4.40
CA TRP A 180 -20.89 6.40 -5.86
C TRP A 180 -22.02 5.60 -6.52
N ILE A 181 -22.32 4.38 -6.03
CA ILE A 181 -23.44 3.56 -6.53
C ILE A 181 -24.78 4.30 -6.36
N LYS A 182 -25.01 4.95 -5.21
CA LYS A 182 -26.22 5.75 -4.99
C LYS A 182 -26.32 6.92 -5.98
N PHE A 183 -25.20 7.60 -6.24
CA PHE A 183 -25.15 8.68 -7.23
C PHE A 183 -25.51 8.18 -8.63
N GLN A 184 -24.96 7.05 -9.06
CA GLN A 184 -25.26 6.46 -10.37
C GLN A 184 -26.74 6.09 -10.53
N ASN A 185 -27.33 5.42 -9.53
CA ASN A 185 -28.74 5.04 -9.57
C ASN A 185 -29.70 6.23 -9.56
N SER A 186 -29.27 7.40 -9.09
CA SER A 186 -30.09 8.63 -9.13
C SER A 186 -30.05 9.37 -10.47
N HIS A 187 -29.09 9.03 -11.34
CA HIS A 187 -28.90 9.63 -12.67
C HIS A 187 -29.15 8.63 -13.83
N ALA A 188 -29.51 7.39 -13.51
CA ALA A 188 -29.92 6.34 -14.46
C ALA A 188 -31.43 6.34 -14.67
#